data_AF-A0A2P1P918-F1
#
_entry.id   AF-A0A2P1P918-F1
#
_cell.length_a   1.000
_cell.length_b   1.000
_cell.length_c   1.000
_cell.angle_alpha   90.00
_cell.angle_beta   90.00
_cell.angle_gamma   90.00
#
_symmetry.space_group_name_H-M   'P 1'
#
loop_
_entity.id
_entity.type
_entity.pdbx_description
1 polymer ?
#
loop_
_entity_poly.entity_id
_entity_poly.type
_entity_poly.pdbx_seq_one_letter_code
_entity_poly.pdbx_strand_id
1 'polypeptide(L)'
;MSIGILAGGGNLPQILATNAAKQGREVSVIALDGFASVDDFQDYNSAQLKIGQVKKIIQFLQENNVKEVVFAGKVTRLKWSSLYVDSLGSKLLAKIAINKVLGDDKLLNIIMKFVEEYNFKVISPLDLLGSQDINTKAKPSKNDLEDIKLGLEVLEAISVFDIGQSVIVENGYILGIEGAEGTDELILRTQNLKRHDAPSGVLVKAFKSTQNSKLDIPTIGPTTLENAIAAGLKGIAIGRDKVIILEADKMQDLANQANMFVFKENA
;
A
#
# COMPACT_ATOMS: atom_id res chain seq x y z
N MET A 1 16.47 9.16 16.78
CA MET A 1 15.31 8.38 17.28
C MET A 1 15.22 7.09 16.47
N SER A 2 15.16 5.94 17.12
CA SER A 2 15.18 4.61 16.49
C SER A 2 13.84 4.27 15.82
N ILE A 3 13.88 3.54 14.71
CA ILE A 3 12.71 3.04 14.00
C ILE A 3 12.82 1.55 13.70
N GLY A 4 11.70 0.86 13.84
CA GLY A 4 11.51 -0.51 13.38
C GLY A 4 10.66 -0.54 12.12
N ILE A 5 11.16 -1.18 11.06
CA ILE A 5 10.39 -1.42 9.83
C ILE A 5 9.98 -2.88 9.81
N LEU A 6 8.68 -3.15 9.82
CA LEU A 6 8.14 -4.48 9.54
C LEU A 6 7.93 -4.59 8.02
N ALA A 7 8.87 -5.25 7.36
CA ALA A 7 8.99 -5.28 5.90
C ALA A 7 8.27 -6.50 5.30
N GLY A 8 7.18 -6.23 4.59
CA GLY A 8 6.56 -7.13 3.60
C GLY A 8 7.19 -6.93 2.21
N GLY A 9 6.52 -7.44 1.17
CA GLY A 9 7.05 -7.44 -0.19
C GLY A 9 6.99 -6.10 -0.91
N GLY A 10 7.76 -6.00 -2.00
CA GLY A 10 7.88 -4.80 -2.84
C GLY A 10 8.93 -3.80 -2.33
N ASN A 11 9.04 -2.67 -3.02
CA ASN A 11 10.16 -1.72 -2.83
C ASN A 11 9.94 -0.72 -1.67
N LEU A 12 8.70 -0.57 -1.20
CA LEU A 12 8.36 0.43 -0.18
C LEU A 12 9.24 0.31 1.09
N PRO A 13 9.46 -0.87 1.70
CA PRO A 13 10.27 -0.96 2.91
C PRO A 13 11.71 -0.46 2.73
N GLN A 14 12.36 -0.77 1.60
CA GLN A 14 13.73 -0.30 1.31
C GLN A 14 13.78 1.22 1.14
N ILE A 15 12.77 1.79 0.47
CA ILE A 15 12.64 3.25 0.30
C ILE A 15 12.48 3.93 1.67
N LEU A 16 11.62 3.38 2.55
CA LEU A 16 11.44 3.91 3.90
C LEU A 16 12.70 3.78 4.76
N ALA A 17 13.41 2.66 4.68
CA ALA A 17 14.67 2.45 5.39
C ALA A 17 15.71 3.51 4.98
N THR A 18 15.86 3.70 3.67
CA THR A 18 16.78 4.69 3.09
C THR A 18 16.42 6.11 3.52
N ASN A 19 15.13 6.48 3.47
CA ASN A 19 14.70 7.82 3.86
C ASN A 19 14.84 8.06 5.37
N ALA A 20 14.48 7.07 6.19
CA ALA A 20 14.66 7.17 7.64
C ALA A 20 16.14 7.33 8.02
N ALA A 21 17.04 6.59 7.37
CA ALA A 21 18.47 6.74 7.58
C ALA A 21 18.98 8.12 7.15
N LYS A 22 18.53 8.66 6.00
CA LYS A 22 18.83 10.04 5.56
C LYS A 22 18.34 11.10 6.55
N GLN A 23 17.26 10.82 7.29
CA GLN A 23 16.76 11.67 8.38
C GLN A 23 17.54 11.51 9.70
N GLY A 24 18.64 10.75 9.71
CA GLY A 24 19.46 10.51 10.90
C GLY A 24 18.81 9.55 11.91
N ARG A 25 17.88 8.70 11.48
CA ARG A 25 17.27 7.68 12.33
C ARG A 25 18.10 6.40 12.33
N GLU A 26 18.18 5.76 13.49
CA GLU A 26 18.69 4.39 13.60
C GLU A 26 17.61 3.43 13.12
N VAL A 27 17.89 2.71 12.04
CA VAL A 27 16.91 1.84 11.37
C VAL A 27 17.17 0.38 11.76
N SER A 28 16.13 -0.27 12.26
CA SER A 28 16.08 -1.72 12.44
C SER A 28 15.01 -2.31 11.55
N VAL A 29 15.30 -3.39 10.83
CA VAL A 29 14.38 -3.98 9.86
C VAL A 29 14.07 -5.42 10.23
N ILE A 30 12.79 -5.76 10.25
CA ILE A 30 12.34 -7.15 10.31
C ILE A 30 11.80 -7.50 8.93
N ALA A 31 12.56 -8.28 8.17
CA ALA A 31 12.11 -8.87 6.92
C ALA A 31 11.16 -10.03 7.22
N LEU A 32 9.90 -9.90 6.79
CA LEU A 32 8.90 -10.95 7.00
C LEU A 32 9.15 -12.09 6.01
N ASP A 33 9.51 -13.25 6.55
CA ASP A 33 9.76 -14.48 5.77
C ASP A 33 8.53 -14.85 4.92
N GLY A 34 8.80 -15.16 3.65
CA GLY A 34 7.78 -15.35 2.60
C GLY A 34 7.33 -14.07 1.89
N PHE A 35 7.74 -12.88 2.34
CA PHE A 35 7.35 -11.60 1.72
C PHE A 35 8.55 -10.71 1.36
N ALA A 36 9.57 -10.65 2.21
CA ALA A 36 10.79 -9.87 2.01
C ALA A 36 12.03 -10.69 2.36
N SER A 37 13.16 -10.37 1.74
CA SER A 37 14.46 -10.96 2.09
C SER A 37 15.23 -10.04 3.03
N VAL A 38 15.89 -10.59 4.04
CA VAL A 38 16.83 -9.84 4.88
C VAL A 38 18.03 -9.32 4.08
N ASP A 39 18.37 -9.98 2.97
CA ASP A 39 19.46 -9.57 2.08
C ASP A 39 19.22 -8.19 1.44
N ASP A 40 17.97 -7.77 1.34
CA ASP A 40 17.58 -6.44 0.86
C ASP A 40 17.91 -5.31 1.87
N PHE A 41 18.33 -5.67 3.09
CA PHE A 41 18.52 -4.77 4.21
C PHE A 41 19.88 -4.96 4.91
N GLN A 42 20.90 -5.40 4.19
CA GLN A 42 22.24 -5.66 4.72
C GLN A 42 22.92 -4.42 5.32
N ASP A 43 22.55 -3.22 4.86
CA ASP A 43 23.06 -1.94 5.39
C ASP A 43 22.43 -1.54 6.74
N TYR A 44 21.43 -2.28 7.20
CA TYR A 44 20.69 -2.00 8.42
C TYR A 44 20.80 -3.16 9.41
N ASN A 45 20.54 -2.86 10.68
CA ASN A 45 20.37 -3.91 11.67
C ASN A 45 19.08 -4.68 11.36
N SER A 46 19.21 -5.86 10.77
CA SER A 46 18.08 -6.56 10.17
C SER A 46 17.97 -8.02 10.62
N ALA A 47 16.75 -8.53 10.64
CA ALA A 47 16.47 -9.92 10.97
C ALA A 47 15.37 -10.50 10.06
N GLN A 48 15.55 -11.75 9.61
CA GLN A 48 14.51 -12.52 8.95
C GLN A 48 13.62 -13.19 10.00
N LEU A 49 12.33 -12.86 10.04
CA LEU A 49 11.37 -13.47 10.98
C LEU A 49 10.06 -13.83 10.28
N LYS A 50 9.39 -14.89 10.74
CA LYS A 50 8.06 -15.26 10.25
C LYS A 50 6.99 -14.40 10.92
N ILE A 51 5.89 -14.12 10.21
CA ILE A 51 4.76 -13.32 10.73
C ILE A 51 4.15 -13.88 12.03
N GLY A 52 4.23 -15.19 12.26
CA GLY A 52 3.76 -15.85 13.49
C GLY A 52 4.72 -15.74 14.69
N GLN A 53 5.96 -15.29 14.48
CA GLN A 53 6.98 -15.14 15.52
C GLN A 53 6.88 -13.78 16.24
N VAL A 54 5.67 -13.42 16.69
CA VAL A 54 5.35 -12.11 17.27
C VAL A 54 6.20 -11.81 18.51
N LYS A 55 6.49 -12.81 19.36
CA LYS A 55 7.40 -12.64 20.51
C LYS A 55 8.79 -12.23 20.06
N LYS A 56 9.34 -12.92 19.05
CA LYS A 56 10.68 -12.59 18.52
C LYS A 56 10.70 -11.20 17.88
N ILE A 57 9.65 -10.84 17.16
CA ILE A 57 9.48 -9.50 16.58
C ILE A 57 9.55 -8.44 17.68
N ILE A 58 8.76 -8.58 18.74
CA ILE A 58 8.75 -7.63 19.86
C ILE A 58 10.10 -7.59 20.57
N GLN A 59 10.74 -8.75 20.81
CA GLN A 59 12.06 -8.81 21.43
C GLN A 59 13.12 -8.10 20.60
N PHE A 60 13.17 -8.35 19.29
CA PHE A 60 14.10 -7.67 18.37
C PHE A 60 13.91 -6.15 18.41
N LEU A 61 12.66 -5.67 18.39
CA LEU A 61 12.39 -4.23 18.47
C LEU A 61 12.84 -3.64 19.82
N GLN A 62 12.64 -4.37 20.94
CA GLN A 62 13.06 -3.92 22.28
C GLN A 62 14.59 -3.91 22.44
N GLU A 63 15.27 -4.97 22.02
CA GLU A 63 16.74 -5.11 22.08
C GLU A 63 17.44 -4.00 21.29
N ASN A 64 16.81 -3.55 20.21
CA ASN A 64 17.29 -2.45 19.36
C ASN A 64 16.72 -1.08 19.76
N ASN A 65 16.15 -0.98 20.96
CA ASN A 65 15.63 0.25 21.55
C ASN A 65 14.64 1.00 20.64
N VAL A 66 13.93 0.30 19.75
CA VAL A 66 12.97 0.90 18.82
C VAL A 66 11.86 1.62 19.60
N LYS A 67 11.51 2.82 19.16
CA LYS A 67 10.39 3.60 19.72
C LYS A 67 9.22 3.74 18.76
N GLU A 68 9.50 3.82 17.47
CA GLU A 68 8.47 3.90 16.43
C GLU A 68 8.54 2.72 15.50
N VAL A 69 7.38 2.23 15.09
CA VAL A 69 7.26 1.10 14.16
C VAL A 69 6.46 1.55 12.94
N VAL A 70 6.91 1.17 11.76
CA VAL A 70 6.19 1.35 10.50
C VAL A 70 5.97 0.00 9.85
N PHE A 71 4.74 -0.23 9.38
CA PHE A 71 4.38 -1.39 8.57
C PHE A 71 4.53 -1.00 7.11
N ALA A 72 5.28 -1.78 6.33
CA ALA A 72 5.60 -1.43 4.96
C ALA A 72 5.60 -2.65 4.05
N GLY A 73 5.07 -2.50 2.83
CA GLY A 73 5.09 -3.55 1.82
C GLY A 73 3.86 -4.46 1.83
N LYS A 74 3.71 -5.22 0.75
CA LYS A 74 2.58 -6.13 0.51
C LYS A 74 2.71 -7.37 1.40
N VAL A 75 1.65 -7.73 2.13
CA VAL A 75 1.56 -8.97 2.89
C VAL A 75 0.24 -9.65 2.53
N THR A 76 0.33 -10.79 1.86
CA THR A 76 -0.85 -11.59 1.52
C THR A 76 -1.35 -12.33 2.76
N ARG A 77 -2.67 -12.38 2.93
CA ARG A 77 -3.31 -13.09 4.04
C ARG A 77 -2.99 -14.59 3.97
N LEU A 78 -2.29 -15.08 4.99
CA LEU A 78 -1.97 -16.50 5.13
C LEU A 78 -3.15 -17.27 5.75
N LYS A 79 -3.21 -18.57 5.45
CA LYS A 79 -4.14 -19.48 6.13
C LYS A 79 -3.73 -19.58 7.60
N TRP A 80 -4.62 -19.20 8.51
CA TRP A 80 -4.33 -19.24 9.96
C TRP A 80 -3.87 -20.61 10.44
N SER A 81 -4.43 -21.69 9.87
CA SER A 81 -4.10 -23.07 10.20
C SER A 81 -2.68 -23.50 9.82
N SER A 82 -2.01 -22.78 8.92
CA SER A 82 -0.63 -23.09 8.49
C SER A 82 0.43 -22.26 9.23
N LEU A 83 0.04 -21.39 10.15
CA LEU A 83 0.97 -20.53 10.86
C LEU A 83 1.55 -21.22 12.07
N TYR A 84 2.87 -21.40 12.08
CA TYR A 84 3.60 -21.63 13.32
C TYR A 84 3.64 -20.30 14.10
N VAL A 85 3.02 -20.30 15.29
CA VAL A 85 2.96 -19.13 16.17
C VAL A 85 3.68 -19.36 17.49
N ASP A 86 4.36 -18.33 17.99
CA ASP A 86 4.90 -18.34 19.34
C ASP A 86 3.86 -17.90 20.39
N SER A 87 4.26 -17.80 21.66
CA SER A 87 3.33 -17.48 22.75
C SER A 87 2.59 -16.15 22.57
N LEU A 88 3.26 -15.11 22.04
CA LEU A 88 2.60 -13.83 21.76
C LEU A 88 1.79 -13.91 20.47
N GLY A 89 2.25 -14.67 19.48
CA GLY A 89 1.50 -14.98 18.26
C GLY A 89 0.16 -15.64 18.57
N SER A 90 0.13 -16.65 19.45
CA SER A 90 -1.09 -17.30 19.92
C SER A 90 -2.04 -16.32 20.63
N LYS A 91 -1.50 -15.40 21.45
CA LYS A 91 -2.30 -14.36 22.12
C LYS A 91 -2.93 -13.39 21.11
N LEU A 92 -2.18 -12.99 20.09
CA LEU A 92 -2.66 -12.13 19.00
C LEU A 92 -3.74 -12.86 18.18
N LEU A 93 -3.52 -14.13 17.80
CA LEU A 93 -4.51 -14.93 17.10
C LEU A 93 -5.81 -15.08 17.89
N ALA A 94 -5.73 -15.32 19.20
CA ALA A 94 -6.91 -15.38 20.06
C ALA A 94 -7.70 -14.06 20.04
N LYS A 95 -7.00 -12.90 20.11
CA LYS A 95 -7.65 -11.58 19.99
C LYS A 95 -8.33 -11.41 18.63
N ILE A 96 -7.69 -11.80 17.53
CA ILE A 96 -8.27 -11.73 16.18
C ILE A 96 -9.53 -12.61 16.08
N ALA A 97 -9.47 -13.84 16.60
CA ALA A 97 -10.58 -14.79 16.57
C ALA A 97 -11.79 -14.30 17.38
N ILE A 98 -11.58 -13.75 18.58
CA ILE A 98 -12.65 -13.22 19.44
C ILE A 98 -13.40 -12.07 18.74
N ASN A 99 -12.69 -11.24 17.99
CA ASN A 99 -13.27 -10.09 17.30
C ASN A 99 -13.95 -10.44 15.95
N LYS A 100 -13.97 -11.72 15.55
CA LYS A 100 -14.58 -12.22 14.30
C LYS A 100 -14.22 -11.36 13.08
N VAL A 101 -12.93 -11.05 12.93
CA VAL A 101 -12.45 -10.12 11.91
C VAL A 101 -12.57 -10.72 10.51
N LEU A 102 -13.35 -10.06 9.65
CA LEU A 102 -13.52 -10.43 8.24
C LEU A 102 -12.65 -9.57 7.31
N GLY A 103 -12.64 -8.25 7.50
CA GLY A 103 -11.92 -7.27 6.68
C GLY A 103 -10.48 -6.97 7.13
N ASP A 104 -9.66 -6.51 6.20
CA ASP A 104 -8.23 -6.30 6.37
C ASP A 104 -7.92 -5.06 7.22
N ASP A 105 -8.71 -3.98 7.11
CA ASP A 105 -8.50 -2.77 7.92
C ASP A 105 -8.67 -3.06 9.42
N LYS A 106 -9.70 -3.86 9.76
CA LYS A 106 -9.95 -4.30 11.13
C LYS A 106 -8.84 -5.21 11.64
N LEU A 107 -8.29 -6.07 10.78
CA LEU A 107 -7.20 -6.97 11.12
C LEU A 107 -5.93 -6.18 11.45
N LEU A 108 -5.53 -5.29 10.56
CA LEU A 108 -4.35 -4.45 10.73
C LEU A 108 -4.46 -3.57 11.96
N ASN A 109 -5.65 -3.03 12.26
CA ASN A 109 -5.87 -2.23 13.47
C ASN A 109 -5.68 -3.05 14.76
N ILE A 110 -6.08 -4.33 14.80
CA ILE A 110 -5.81 -5.20 15.95
C ILE A 110 -4.31 -5.45 16.10
N ILE A 111 -3.61 -5.71 14.99
CA ILE A 111 -2.15 -5.92 14.99
C ILE A 111 -1.43 -4.66 15.48
N MET A 112 -1.81 -3.48 14.99
CA MET A 112 -1.27 -2.19 15.42
C MET A 112 -1.45 -1.99 16.92
N LYS A 113 -2.69 -2.13 17.44
CA LYS A 113 -2.97 -1.99 18.87
C LYS A 113 -2.18 -3.00 19.71
N PHE A 114 -2.01 -4.22 19.21
CA PHE A 114 -1.20 -5.23 19.89
C PHE A 114 0.27 -4.82 19.99
N VAL A 115 0.84 -4.24 18.93
CA VAL A 115 2.21 -3.71 18.97
C VAL A 115 2.31 -2.52 19.92
N GLU A 116 1.31 -1.62 19.94
CA GLU A 116 1.26 -0.47 20.84
C GLU A 116 1.19 -0.86 22.33
N GLU A 117 0.60 -2.02 22.67
CA GLU A 117 0.62 -2.58 24.05
C GLU A 117 2.05 -2.83 24.58
N TYR A 118 3.06 -2.91 23.72
CA TYR A 118 4.46 -3.12 24.08
C TYR A 118 5.30 -1.83 24.03
N ASN A 119 4.66 -0.67 24.15
CA ASN A 119 5.29 0.67 24.18
C ASN A 119 5.95 1.12 22.87
N PHE A 120 5.51 0.59 21.74
CA PHE A 120 5.87 1.10 20.43
C PHE A 120 4.82 2.08 19.93
N LYS A 121 5.25 3.16 19.29
CA LYS A 121 4.35 4.07 18.57
C LYS A 121 4.30 3.67 17.10
N VAL A 122 3.14 3.26 16.61
CA VAL A 122 2.99 3.01 15.17
C VAL A 122 2.83 4.34 14.45
N ILE A 123 3.65 4.56 13.41
CA ILE A 123 3.66 5.77 12.57
C ILE A 123 3.26 5.45 11.13
N SER A 124 2.91 6.48 10.38
CA SER A 124 2.53 6.34 8.97
C SER A 124 3.79 6.17 8.09
N PRO A 125 3.76 5.32 7.05
CA PRO A 125 4.76 5.35 6.00
C PRO A 125 4.96 6.74 5.38
N LEU A 126 3.90 7.56 5.31
CA LEU A 126 3.97 8.94 4.81
C LEU A 126 4.90 9.83 5.64
N ASP A 127 5.05 9.55 6.94
CA ASP A 127 5.92 10.34 7.83
C ASP A 127 7.42 10.19 7.48
N LEU A 128 7.76 9.17 6.68
CA LEU A 128 9.13 8.87 6.25
C LEU A 128 9.32 9.10 4.74
N LEU A 129 8.26 9.45 4.02
CA LEU A 129 8.34 9.74 2.59
C LEU A 129 8.58 11.24 2.39
N GLY A 130 9.42 11.56 1.40
CA GLY A 130 9.62 12.95 0.98
C GLY A 130 8.43 13.48 0.18
N SER A 131 8.63 14.59 -0.54
CA SER A 131 7.60 15.06 -1.49
C SER A 131 7.23 13.96 -2.47
N GLN A 132 5.93 13.84 -2.73
CA GLN A 132 5.32 12.89 -3.65
C GLN A 132 4.68 13.62 -4.83
N ASP A 133 5.24 14.76 -5.22
CA ASP A 133 4.72 15.54 -6.33
C ASP A 133 4.99 14.82 -7.65
N ILE A 134 3.98 14.75 -8.50
CA ILE A 134 4.07 14.21 -9.86
C ILE A 134 3.40 15.16 -10.83
N ASN A 135 4.09 15.52 -11.91
CA ASN A 135 3.58 16.44 -12.91
C ASN A 135 3.80 15.92 -14.32
N THR A 136 2.85 15.12 -14.79
CA THR A 136 2.84 14.59 -16.16
C THR A 136 2.46 15.65 -17.19
N LYS A 137 3.00 15.53 -18.42
CA LYS A 137 2.72 16.41 -19.57
C LYS A 137 1.30 16.22 -20.08
N ALA A 138 0.85 14.97 -20.19
CA ALA A 138 -0.53 14.65 -20.50
C ALA A 138 -1.43 15.11 -19.35
N LYS A 139 -2.61 15.63 -19.69
CA LYS A 139 -3.61 16.12 -18.72
C LYS A 139 -4.95 15.45 -18.98
N PRO A 140 -5.76 15.21 -17.94
CA PRO A 140 -7.10 14.69 -18.12
C PRO A 140 -7.94 15.67 -18.95
N SER A 141 -8.70 15.12 -19.89
CA SER A 141 -9.77 15.82 -20.60
C SER A 141 -11.02 15.96 -19.71
N LYS A 142 -12.04 16.68 -20.19
CA LYS A 142 -13.32 16.82 -19.46
C LYS A 142 -13.98 15.48 -19.16
N ASN A 143 -14.00 14.56 -20.11
CA ASN A 143 -14.58 13.23 -19.89
C ASN A 143 -13.78 12.43 -18.86
N ASP A 144 -12.45 12.53 -18.89
CA ASP A 144 -11.61 11.85 -17.91
C ASP A 144 -11.87 12.41 -16.49
N LEU A 145 -12.10 13.72 -16.35
CA LEU A 145 -12.46 14.33 -15.06
C LEU A 145 -13.81 13.82 -14.52
N GLU A 146 -14.81 13.61 -15.39
CA GLU A 146 -16.08 12.99 -14.99
C GLU A 146 -15.90 11.53 -14.57
N ASP A 147 -15.07 10.76 -15.30
CA ASP A 147 -14.73 9.37 -14.94
C ASP A 147 -14.00 9.31 -13.59
N ILE A 148 -13.08 10.25 -13.34
CA ILE A 148 -12.37 10.37 -12.06
C ILE A 148 -13.35 10.64 -10.93
N LYS A 149 -14.24 11.63 -11.10
CA LYS A 149 -15.25 11.98 -10.12
C LYS A 149 -16.14 10.78 -9.79
N LEU A 150 -16.66 10.09 -10.81
CA LEU A 150 -17.47 8.89 -10.63
C LEU A 150 -16.68 7.80 -9.88
N GLY A 151 -15.42 7.57 -10.23
CA GLY A 151 -14.58 6.59 -9.54
C GLY A 151 -14.39 6.91 -8.06
N LEU A 152 -14.18 8.18 -7.71
CA LEU A 152 -14.07 8.63 -6.33
C LEU A 152 -15.37 8.45 -5.55
N GLU A 153 -16.52 8.78 -6.15
CA GLU A 153 -17.85 8.56 -5.55
C GLU A 153 -18.09 7.07 -5.28
N VAL A 154 -17.71 6.20 -6.20
CA VAL A 154 -17.81 4.73 -6.03
C VAL A 154 -16.92 4.25 -4.90
N LEU A 155 -15.65 4.67 -4.86
CA LEU A 155 -14.70 4.27 -3.81
C LEU A 155 -15.16 4.73 -2.42
N GLU A 156 -15.73 5.93 -2.31
CA GLU A 156 -16.31 6.41 -1.06
C GLU A 156 -17.54 5.58 -0.65
N ALA A 157 -18.44 5.27 -1.58
CA ALA A 157 -19.65 4.49 -1.30
C ALA A 157 -19.33 3.06 -0.81
N ILE A 158 -18.26 2.44 -1.33
CA ILE A 158 -17.89 1.06 -0.95
C ILE A 158 -16.94 0.98 0.25
N SER A 159 -16.38 2.11 0.71
CA SER A 159 -15.34 2.14 1.75
C SER A 159 -15.79 1.47 3.06
N VAL A 160 -17.08 1.57 3.39
CA VAL A 160 -17.69 0.99 4.60
C VAL A 160 -17.70 -0.53 4.59
N PHE A 161 -17.54 -1.16 3.42
CA PHE A 161 -17.52 -2.60 3.25
C PHE A 161 -16.11 -3.20 3.23
N ASP A 162 -15.06 -2.36 3.25
CA ASP A 162 -13.66 -2.81 3.27
C ASP A 162 -13.32 -3.74 2.08
N ILE A 163 -13.75 -3.37 0.86
CA ILE A 163 -13.60 -4.20 -0.36
C ILE A 163 -12.26 -3.97 -1.04
N GLY A 164 -11.96 -2.71 -1.38
CA GLY A 164 -10.78 -2.33 -2.14
C GLY A 164 -10.67 -0.82 -2.26
N GLN A 165 -9.62 -0.36 -2.94
CA GLN A 165 -9.20 1.05 -2.95
C GLN A 165 -8.99 1.59 -4.38
N SER A 166 -9.30 0.79 -5.40
CA SER A 166 -9.13 1.15 -6.80
C SER A 166 -10.36 0.78 -7.64
N VAL A 167 -10.65 1.58 -8.66
CA VAL A 167 -11.73 1.36 -9.63
C VAL A 167 -11.25 1.81 -11.00
N ILE A 168 -11.67 1.12 -12.06
CA ILE A 168 -11.43 1.52 -13.44
C ILE A 168 -12.74 1.95 -14.06
N VAL A 169 -12.76 3.18 -14.57
CA VAL A 169 -13.92 3.81 -15.22
C VAL A 169 -13.57 4.17 -16.65
N GLU A 170 -14.43 3.86 -17.62
CA GLU A 170 -14.29 4.25 -19.02
C GLU A 170 -15.60 4.88 -19.52
N ASN A 171 -15.58 6.18 -19.82
CA ASN A 171 -16.70 6.94 -20.38
C ASN A 171 -18.02 6.73 -19.60
N GLY A 172 -17.95 6.86 -18.28
CA GLY A 172 -19.05 6.67 -17.35
C GLY A 172 -19.40 5.21 -17.03
N TYR A 173 -18.65 4.24 -17.55
CA TYR A 173 -18.87 2.82 -17.29
C TYR A 173 -17.80 2.25 -16.34
N ILE A 174 -18.23 1.65 -15.23
CA ILE A 174 -17.32 0.98 -14.28
C ILE A 174 -16.92 -0.37 -14.88
N LEU A 175 -15.67 -0.50 -15.29
CA LEU A 175 -15.12 -1.75 -15.84
C LEU A 175 -14.78 -2.74 -14.72
N GLY A 176 -14.36 -2.26 -13.56
CA GLY A 176 -14.06 -3.10 -12.42
C GLY A 176 -13.71 -2.31 -11.17
N ILE A 177 -14.01 -2.91 -10.02
CA ILE A 177 -13.65 -2.44 -8.68
C ILE A 177 -12.68 -3.47 -8.10
N GLU A 178 -11.57 -3.01 -7.52
CA GLU A 178 -10.59 -3.85 -6.83
C GLU A 178 -11.27 -4.61 -5.69
N GLY A 179 -11.06 -5.93 -5.64
CA GLY A 179 -11.32 -6.74 -4.46
C GLY A 179 -10.02 -7.33 -3.92
N ALA A 180 -10.11 -8.56 -3.41
CA ALA A 180 -8.97 -9.28 -2.82
C ALA A 180 -7.84 -9.59 -3.83
N GLU A 181 -8.08 -9.46 -5.13
CA GLU A 181 -7.08 -9.70 -6.17
C GLU A 181 -6.00 -8.61 -6.25
N GLY A 182 -6.34 -7.39 -5.79
CA GLY A 182 -5.46 -6.23 -5.84
C GLY A 182 -5.45 -5.49 -7.18
N THR A 183 -4.83 -4.31 -7.17
CA THR A 183 -4.86 -3.36 -8.28
C THR A 183 -4.28 -3.91 -9.59
N ASP A 184 -3.19 -4.68 -9.52
CA ASP A 184 -2.51 -5.22 -10.71
C ASP A 184 -3.43 -6.20 -11.46
N GLU A 185 -4.09 -7.10 -10.74
CA GLU A 185 -5.07 -8.04 -11.31
C GLU A 185 -6.36 -7.36 -11.79
N LEU A 186 -6.80 -6.27 -11.12
CA LEU A 186 -7.89 -5.42 -11.60
C LEU A 186 -7.58 -4.85 -13.00
N ILE A 187 -6.35 -4.32 -13.20
CA ILE A 187 -5.93 -3.77 -14.49
C ILE A 187 -5.94 -4.88 -15.55
N LEU A 188 -5.35 -6.04 -15.24
CA LEU A 188 -5.28 -7.17 -16.17
C LEU A 188 -6.67 -7.66 -16.58
N ARG A 189 -7.58 -7.89 -15.62
CA ARG A 189 -8.90 -8.46 -15.93
C ARG A 189 -9.84 -7.48 -16.64
N THR A 190 -9.59 -6.18 -16.56
CA THR A 190 -10.41 -5.15 -17.22
C THR A 190 -9.91 -4.80 -18.62
N GLN A 191 -8.67 -5.19 -18.99
CA GLN A 191 -8.09 -4.93 -20.31
C GLN A 191 -9.01 -5.38 -21.46
N ASN A 192 -9.60 -6.57 -21.35
CA ASN A 192 -10.47 -7.15 -22.38
C ASN A 192 -11.92 -6.65 -22.31
N LEU A 193 -12.27 -5.82 -21.33
CA LEU A 193 -13.62 -5.26 -21.17
C LEU A 193 -13.76 -3.87 -21.81
N LYS A 194 -12.63 -3.26 -22.21
CA LYS A 194 -12.59 -1.94 -22.83
C LYS A 194 -13.29 -1.94 -24.18
N ARG A 195 -13.95 -0.84 -24.48
CA ARG A 195 -14.77 -0.70 -25.70
C ARG A 195 -14.07 -0.01 -26.86
N HIS A 196 -12.88 0.55 -26.63
CA HIS A 196 -12.14 1.34 -27.61
C HIS A 196 -10.75 0.77 -27.83
N ASP A 197 -10.32 0.75 -29.09
CA ASP A 197 -8.97 0.34 -29.49
C ASP A 197 -7.91 1.39 -29.12
N ALA A 198 -8.32 2.65 -28.98
CA ALA A 198 -7.45 3.74 -28.53
C ALA A 198 -7.35 3.77 -26.99
N PRO A 199 -6.28 4.37 -26.43
CA PRO A 199 -6.17 4.54 -24.98
C PRO A 199 -7.38 5.26 -24.37
N SER A 200 -7.99 4.63 -23.38
CA SER A 200 -9.28 5.04 -22.80
C SER A 200 -9.39 4.56 -21.35
N GLY A 201 -10.26 5.22 -20.59
CA GLY A 201 -10.51 4.89 -19.19
C GLY A 201 -9.40 5.33 -18.23
N VAL A 202 -9.79 5.41 -16.97
CA VAL A 202 -8.97 5.94 -15.88
C VAL A 202 -8.97 4.94 -14.72
N LEU A 203 -7.78 4.59 -14.25
CA LEU A 203 -7.62 3.92 -12.96
C LEU A 203 -7.69 4.97 -11.87
N VAL A 204 -8.73 4.94 -11.05
CA VAL A 204 -8.87 5.81 -9.88
C VAL A 204 -8.48 5.02 -8.65
N LYS A 205 -7.56 5.57 -7.85
CA LYS A 205 -7.12 4.98 -6.58
C LYS A 205 -7.23 6.00 -5.46
N ALA A 206 -7.87 5.64 -4.35
CA ALA A 206 -8.13 6.54 -3.24
C ALA A 206 -8.03 5.85 -1.89
N PHE A 207 -7.76 6.63 -0.85
CA PHE A 207 -7.75 6.15 0.53
C PHE A 207 -9.19 5.92 1.01
N LYS A 208 -9.47 4.75 1.60
CA LYS A 208 -10.81 4.43 2.15
C LYS A 208 -11.08 5.31 3.37
N SER A 209 -12.24 5.95 3.45
CA SER A 209 -12.57 6.86 4.57
C SER A 209 -12.59 6.18 5.95
N THR A 210 -12.82 4.86 5.99
CA THR A 210 -12.83 4.02 7.20
C THR A 210 -11.44 3.49 7.61
N GLN A 211 -10.43 3.64 6.76
CA GLN A 211 -9.11 3.06 6.95
C GLN A 211 -8.24 3.89 7.91
N ASN A 212 -7.37 3.19 8.65
CA ASN A 212 -6.42 3.84 9.54
C ASN A 212 -5.25 4.43 8.73
N SER A 213 -5.05 5.75 8.78
CA SER A 213 -4.02 6.44 7.98
C SER A 213 -2.57 6.11 8.32
N LYS A 214 -2.33 5.28 9.35
CA LYS A 214 -1.01 4.75 9.68
C LYS A 214 -0.71 3.42 8.97
N LEU A 215 -1.71 2.76 8.42
CA LEU A 215 -1.65 1.39 7.89
C LEU A 215 -2.24 1.34 6.50
N ASP A 216 -1.77 0.39 5.69
CA ASP A 216 -2.34 0.03 4.39
C ASP A 216 -2.65 1.23 3.47
N ILE A 217 -1.71 2.17 3.40
CA ILE A 217 -1.88 3.35 2.58
C ILE A 217 -1.85 2.93 1.10
N PRO A 218 -2.87 3.27 0.30
CA PRO A 218 -2.90 2.99 -1.12
C PRO A 218 -1.59 3.44 -1.76
N THR A 219 -1.03 2.59 -2.60
CA THR A 219 0.26 2.84 -3.23
C THR A 219 0.15 2.66 -4.73
N ILE A 220 0.75 3.58 -5.47
CA ILE A 220 1.04 3.45 -6.90
C ILE A 220 2.56 3.53 -7.12
N GLY A 221 3.04 2.85 -8.15
CA GLY A 221 4.46 2.88 -8.52
C GLY A 221 4.65 2.44 -9.97
N PRO A 222 5.92 2.36 -10.43
CA PRO A 222 6.25 2.10 -11.83
C PRO A 222 5.53 0.90 -12.42
N THR A 223 5.45 -0.21 -11.67
CA THR A 223 4.73 -1.42 -12.10
C THR A 223 3.24 -1.18 -12.37
N THR A 224 2.56 -0.41 -11.52
CA THR A 224 1.14 -0.08 -11.73
C THR A 224 0.95 0.78 -12.99
N LEU A 225 1.87 1.72 -13.23
CA LEU A 225 1.85 2.56 -14.42
C LEU A 225 2.13 1.74 -15.69
N GLU A 226 3.14 0.88 -15.67
CA GLU A 226 3.47 -0.04 -16.77
C GLU A 226 2.29 -0.96 -17.11
N ASN A 227 1.65 -1.54 -16.09
CA ASN A 227 0.44 -2.36 -16.25
C ASN A 227 -0.71 -1.54 -16.87
N ALA A 228 -0.92 -0.31 -16.40
CA ALA A 228 -1.97 0.55 -16.91
C ALA A 228 -1.72 0.98 -18.37
N ILE A 229 -0.47 1.27 -18.73
CA ILE A 229 -0.05 1.54 -20.11
C ILE A 229 -0.31 0.30 -20.99
N ALA A 230 0.10 -0.88 -20.52
CA ALA A 230 -0.11 -2.14 -21.25
C ALA A 230 -1.60 -2.48 -21.45
N ALA A 231 -2.45 -2.14 -20.49
CA ALA A 231 -3.91 -2.25 -20.60
C ALA A 231 -4.54 -1.16 -21.49
N GLY A 232 -3.75 -0.21 -21.98
CA GLY A 232 -4.21 0.93 -22.79
C GLY A 232 -5.08 1.90 -22.00
N LEU A 233 -4.85 2.06 -20.70
CA LEU A 233 -5.51 3.10 -19.92
C LEU A 233 -4.97 4.48 -20.30
N LYS A 234 -5.84 5.49 -20.24
CA LYS A 234 -5.49 6.86 -20.60
C LYS A 234 -4.82 7.61 -19.45
N GLY A 235 -5.11 7.20 -18.21
CA GLY A 235 -4.47 7.78 -17.05
C GLY A 235 -4.74 7.07 -15.72
N ILE A 236 -3.99 7.50 -14.72
CA ILE A 236 -4.18 7.16 -13.31
C ILE A 236 -4.60 8.42 -12.58
N ALA A 237 -5.65 8.33 -11.78
CA ALA A 237 -6.08 9.38 -10.87
C ALA A 237 -5.92 8.96 -9.42
N ILE A 238 -5.43 9.89 -8.62
CA ILE A 238 -5.10 9.71 -7.22
C ILE A 238 -6.05 10.57 -6.41
N GLY A 239 -6.83 9.94 -5.54
CA GLY A 239 -7.66 10.62 -4.55
C GLY A 239 -6.82 11.37 -3.51
N ARG A 240 -7.49 12.19 -2.71
CA ARG A 240 -6.85 13.19 -1.84
C ARG A 240 -5.83 12.61 -0.84
N ASP A 241 -4.66 13.27 -0.77
CA ASP A 241 -3.59 13.31 0.25
C ASP A 241 -3.10 12.05 0.98
N LYS A 242 -3.58 10.86 0.63
CA LYS A 242 -3.25 9.62 1.33
C LYS A 242 -2.98 8.46 0.38
N VAL A 243 -2.25 8.73 -0.71
CA VAL A 243 -1.76 7.69 -1.62
C VAL A 243 -0.26 7.87 -1.81
N ILE A 244 0.49 6.81 -1.59
CA ILE A 244 1.94 6.79 -1.80
C ILE A 244 2.24 6.69 -3.29
N ILE A 245 3.10 7.58 -3.77
CA ILE A 245 3.69 7.52 -5.10
C ILE A 245 5.14 7.05 -4.96
N LEU A 246 5.40 5.80 -5.34
CA LEU A 246 6.76 5.25 -5.37
C LEU A 246 7.50 5.76 -6.61
N GLU A 247 8.77 6.14 -6.43
CA GLU A 247 9.66 6.54 -7.52
C GLU A 247 9.02 7.61 -8.44
N ALA A 248 8.52 8.70 -7.85
CA ALA A 248 7.73 9.73 -8.55
C ALA A 248 8.40 10.27 -9.83
N ASP A 249 9.72 10.48 -9.81
CA ASP A 249 10.48 10.93 -10.99
C ASP A 249 10.42 9.89 -12.13
N LYS A 250 10.64 8.61 -11.81
CA LYS A 250 10.56 7.51 -12.78
C LYS A 250 9.14 7.34 -13.32
N MET A 251 8.14 7.43 -12.45
CA MET A 251 6.73 7.44 -12.82
C MET A 251 6.41 8.58 -13.80
N GLN A 252 6.90 9.79 -13.52
CA GLN A 252 6.70 10.95 -14.37
C GLN A 252 7.33 10.75 -15.76
N ASP A 253 8.55 10.26 -15.81
CA ASP A 253 9.27 10.03 -17.07
C ASP A 253 8.58 8.95 -17.92
N LEU A 254 8.21 7.83 -17.31
CA LEU A 254 7.47 6.74 -17.97
C LEU A 254 6.11 7.23 -18.50
N ALA A 255 5.35 7.95 -17.67
CA ALA A 255 4.03 8.46 -18.06
C ALA A 255 4.14 9.47 -19.22
N ASN A 256 5.16 10.33 -19.19
CA ASN A 256 5.43 11.28 -20.25
C ASN A 256 5.81 10.61 -21.57
N GLN A 257 6.61 9.54 -21.53
CA GLN A 257 6.97 8.76 -22.72
C GLN A 257 5.76 8.05 -23.33
N ALA A 258 4.86 7.54 -22.48
CA ALA A 258 3.64 6.85 -22.89
C ALA A 258 2.46 7.78 -23.22
N ASN A 259 2.63 9.11 -23.09
CA ASN A 259 1.57 10.10 -23.21
C ASN A 259 0.34 9.80 -22.32
N MET A 260 0.60 9.26 -21.12
CA MET A 260 -0.40 8.91 -20.12
C MET A 260 -0.40 9.94 -19.00
N PHE A 261 -1.57 10.33 -18.49
CA PHE A 261 -1.62 11.27 -17.37
C PHE A 261 -1.57 10.53 -16.03
N VAL A 262 -0.88 11.14 -15.06
CA VAL A 262 -1.07 10.87 -13.64
C VAL A 262 -1.58 12.15 -13.00
N PHE A 263 -2.79 12.09 -12.46
CA PHE A 263 -3.52 13.24 -11.93
C PHE A 263 -3.78 13.06 -10.44
N LYS A 264 -3.42 14.05 -9.63
CA LYS A 264 -3.78 14.12 -8.21
C LYS A 264 -4.95 15.07 -8.06
N GLU A 265 -6.05 14.60 -7.47
CA GLU A 265 -7.17 15.47 -7.17
C GLU A 265 -6.78 16.47 -6.08
N ASN A 266 -6.96 17.76 -6.35
CA ASN A 266 -6.75 18.81 -5.35
C ASN A 266 -7.97 18.90 -4.42
N ALA A 267 -7.71 19.22 -3.15
CA ALA A 267 -8.74 19.37 -2.12
C ALA A 267 -9.77 20.47 -2.45
#